data_AF-I6ZJS9-F1
#
_entry.id   AF-I6ZJS9-F1
#
_cell.length_a   1.000
_cell.length_b   1.000
_cell.length_c   1.000
_cell.angle_alpha   90.00
_cell.angle_beta   90.00
_cell.angle_gamma   90.00
#
_symmetry.space_group_name_H-M   'P 1'
#
loop_
_entity.id
_entity.type
_entity.pdbx_description
1 polymer ?
#
loop_
_entity_poly.entity_id
_entity_poly.type
_entity_poly.pdbx_seq_one_letter_code
_entity_poly.pdbx_strand_id
1 'polypeptide(L)'
;MSRDNEAFKKIEDKLKELKFSVNEDVVQSIYEMASKEDGEGDPGKLIEMLVEDGTLMRLQLNSKESDKKRLNEEWRASRRSGVYSERVTPETFQLRYYPKNEETMKFLSDILVGDIPFGFLNPDQKIRLIESMELIEIKCGTFVMHEEDVGSQMYIVESGEFEVTRGGCFLRKLSRGSFFGEIALLHNIPRTATVKAISDGKVWVVEQTSFSGIRMNGQDPKQEDHSGGSERE
;
A
#
# COMPACT_ATOMS: atom_id res chain seq x y z
N MET A 1 -19.27 -41.87 12.22
CA MET A 1 -18.89 -40.69 11.42
C MET A 1 -19.39 -39.48 12.19
N SER A 2 -18.47 -38.73 12.80
CA SER A 2 -18.68 -37.88 13.98
C SER A 2 -19.46 -36.59 13.66
N ARG A 3 -20.28 -36.13 14.62
CA ARG A 3 -21.03 -34.86 14.59
C ARG A 3 -20.15 -33.64 14.28
N ASP A 4 -18.86 -33.72 14.61
CA ASP A 4 -17.89 -32.65 14.39
C ASP A 4 -17.74 -32.32 12.89
N ASN A 5 -17.80 -33.32 11.99
CA ASN A 5 -17.54 -33.08 10.56
C ASN A 5 -18.68 -32.29 9.87
N GLU A 6 -19.90 -32.33 10.41
CA GLU A 6 -21.03 -31.60 9.84
C GLU A 6 -21.00 -30.11 10.20
N ALA A 7 -20.49 -29.77 11.39
CA ALA A 7 -20.39 -28.38 11.85
C ALA A 7 -19.29 -27.60 11.13
N PHE A 8 -18.12 -28.22 10.90
CA PHE A 8 -17.04 -27.62 10.10
C PHE A 8 -17.51 -27.30 8.68
N LYS A 9 -18.21 -28.24 8.04
CA LYS A 9 -18.73 -28.05 6.69
C LYS A 9 -19.73 -26.88 6.61
N LYS A 10 -20.59 -26.70 7.62
CA LYS A 10 -21.50 -25.53 7.70
C LYS A 10 -20.75 -24.20 7.78
N ILE A 11 -19.66 -24.15 8.56
CA ILE A 11 -18.81 -22.96 8.67
C ILE A 11 -18.15 -22.65 7.32
N GLU A 12 -17.58 -23.64 6.66
CA GLU A 12 -16.95 -23.47 5.33
C GLU A 12 -17.94 -22.98 4.27
N ASP A 13 -19.12 -23.60 4.21
CA ASP A 13 -20.14 -23.26 3.21
C ASP A 13 -20.66 -21.83 3.42
N LYS A 14 -20.84 -21.41 4.68
CA LYS A 14 -21.27 -20.04 5.01
C LYS A 14 -20.19 -19.00 4.71
N LEU A 15 -18.91 -19.31 4.98
CA LEU A 15 -17.79 -18.44 4.60
C LEU A 15 -17.70 -18.25 3.07
N LYS A 16 -17.92 -19.33 2.29
CA LYS A 16 -17.99 -19.27 0.83
C LYS A 16 -19.18 -18.44 0.35
N GLU A 17 -20.35 -18.61 0.95
CA GLU A 17 -21.56 -17.82 0.64
C GLU A 17 -21.30 -16.32 0.84
N LEU A 18 -20.62 -15.96 1.93
CA LEU A 18 -20.27 -14.58 2.28
C LEU A 18 -19.01 -14.06 1.56
N LYS A 19 -18.42 -14.84 0.64
CA LYS A 19 -17.19 -14.52 -0.12
C LYS A 19 -15.95 -14.28 0.76
N PHE A 20 -15.88 -14.89 1.93
CA PHE A 20 -14.70 -14.90 2.78
C PHE A 20 -13.76 -16.06 2.42
N SER A 21 -12.46 -15.84 2.59
CA SER A 21 -11.46 -16.91 2.43
C SER A 21 -11.67 -18.00 3.48
N VAL A 22 -11.77 -19.25 3.04
CA VAL A 22 -11.89 -20.43 3.91
C VAL A 22 -10.48 -20.90 4.25
N ASN A 23 -10.10 -20.76 5.51
CA ASN A 23 -8.83 -21.23 6.06
C ASN A 23 -9.13 -22.19 7.22
N GLU A 24 -8.50 -23.36 7.25
CA GLU A 24 -8.67 -24.36 8.32
C GLU A 24 -8.48 -23.74 9.72
N ASP A 25 -7.51 -22.84 9.91
CA ASP A 25 -7.27 -22.15 11.18
C ASP A 25 -8.46 -21.25 11.59
N VAL A 26 -9.08 -20.60 10.60
CA VAL A 26 -10.23 -19.72 10.80
C VAL A 26 -11.48 -20.54 11.08
N VAL A 27 -11.67 -21.64 10.35
CA VAL A 27 -12.79 -22.58 10.56
C VAL A 27 -12.70 -23.21 11.95
N GLN A 28 -11.49 -23.64 12.36
CA GLN A 28 -11.23 -24.19 13.68
C GLN A 28 -11.50 -23.16 14.79
N SER A 29 -11.05 -21.91 14.62
CA SER A 29 -11.27 -20.84 15.60
C SER A 29 -12.76 -20.51 15.78
N ILE A 30 -13.52 -20.45 14.69
CA ILE A 30 -14.97 -20.19 14.72
C ILE A 30 -15.71 -21.36 15.37
N TYR A 31 -15.31 -22.60 15.07
CA TYR A 31 -15.87 -23.79 15.69
C TYR A 31 -15.67 -23.81 17.21
N GLU A 32 -14.48 -23.45 17.67
CA GLU A 32 -14.17 -23.35 19.11
C GLU A 32 -14.93 -22.23 19.80
N MET A 33 -15.19 -21.11 19.11
CA MET A 33 -16.03 -20.02 19.63
C MET A 33 -17.49 -20.45 19.75
N ALA A 34 -18.04 -21.10 18.72
CA ALA A 34 -19.42 -21.63 18.73
C ALA A 34 -19.63 -22.72 19.79
N SER A 35 -18.57 -23.46 20.16
CA SER A 35 -18.63 -24.52 21.16
C SER A 35 -18.49 -24.03 22.61
N LYS A 36 -18.10 -22.75 22.83
CA LYS A 36 -17.88 -22.15 24.15
C LYS A 36 -19.06 -21.32 24.67
N GLU A 37 -20.00 -20.94 23.81
CA GLU A 37 -21.27 -20.35 24.24
C GLU A 37 -22.19 -21.48 24.73
N ASP A 38 -22.59 -21.40 26.01
CA ASP A 38 -23.44 -22.37 26.69
C ASP A 38 -24.77 -22.57 25.94
N GLY A 39 -24.79 -23.53 25.01
CA GLY A 39 -26.00 -24.04 24.36
C GLY A 39 -26.34 -23.37 23.03
N GLU A 40 -26.11 -24.11 21.95
CA GLU A 40 -26.84 -23.96 20.67
C GLU A 40 -26.59 -22.65 19.89
N GLY A 41 -25.36 -22.15 19.91
CA GLY A 41 -24.92 -21.13 18.96
C GLY A 41 -24.83 -21.72 17.54
N ASP A 42 -25.83 -21.43 16.69
CA ASP A 42 -25.77 -21.72 15.26
C ASP A 42 -24.51 -21.07 14.65
N PRO A 43 -23.55 -21.85 14.11
CA PRO A 43 -22.31 -21.30 13.54
C PRO A 43 -22.58 -20.26 12.45
N GLY A 44 -23.72 -20.37 11.74
CA GLY A 44 -24.12 -19.38 10.76
C GLY A 44 -24.36 -17.99 11.34
N LYS A 45 -25.08 -17.90 12.47
CA LYS A 45 -25.34 -16.64 13.19
C LYS A 45 -24.08 -16.07 13.82
N LEU A 46 -23.22 -16.93 14.35
CA LEU A 46 -21.94 -16.50 14.91
C LEU A 46 -21.07 -15.85 13.82
N ILE A 47 -20.99 -16.45 12.63
CA ILE A 47 -20.25 -15.88 11.49
C ILE A 47 -20.82 -14.52 11.10
N GLU A 48 -22.14 -14.36 11.02
CA GLU A 48 -22.77 -13.07 10.71
C GLU A 48 -22.42 -12.00 11.76
N MET A 49 -22.47 -12.34 13.05
CA MET A 49 -22.07 -11.44 14.13
C MET A 49 -20.57 -11.08 14.07
N LEU A 50 -19.70 -12.04 13.76
CA LEU A 50 -18.26 -11.83 13.62
C LEU A 50 -17.92 -10.99 12.37
N VAL A 51 -18.79 -10.96 11.36
CA VAL A 51 -18.66 -10.06 10.21
C VAL A 51 -19.03 -8.63 10.61
N GLU A 52 -20.12 -8.46 11.36
CA GLU A 52 -20.60 -7.14 11.80
C GLU A 52 -19.64 -6.42 12.76
N ASP A 53 -19.03 -7.15 13.69
CA ASP A 53 -18.09 -6.58 14.67
C ASP A 53 -16.62 -6.52 14.18
N GLY A 54 -16.36 -7.06 12.98
CA GLY A 54 -15.05 -7.13 12.34
C GLY A 54 -14.09 -8.17 12.94
N THR A 55 -14.55 -9.03 13.85
CA THR A 55 -13.72 -10.08 14.47
C THR A 55 -13.34 -11.16 13.48
N LEU A 56 -14.20 -11.49 12.51
CA LEU A 56 -13.87 -12.43 11.44
C LEU A 56 -12.68 -11.95 10.60
N MET A 57 -12.63 -10.63 10.34
CA MET A 57 -11.51 -10.01 9.64
C MET A 57 -10.21 -10.11 10.45
N ARG A 58 -10.27 -9.92 11.78
CA ARG A 58 -9.10 -10.09 12.67
C ARG A 58 -8.63 -11.55 12.75
N LEU A 59 -9.55 -12.52 12.72
CA LEU A 59 -9.21 -13.94 12.71
C LEU A 59 -8.48 -14.34 11.42
N GLN A 60 -8.94 -13.84 10.27
CA GLN A 60 -8.25 -14.06 8.99
C GLN A 60 -6.85 -13.43 8.94
N LEU A 61 -6.62 -12.35 9.67
CA LEU A 61 -5.29 -11.71 9.78
C LEU A 61 -4.30 -12.52 10.64
N ASN A 62 -4.77 -13.43 11.50
CA ASN A 62 -3.94 -14.15 12.48
C ASN A 62 -3.60 -15.62 12.13
N SER A 63 -4.12 -16.19 11.03
CA SER A 63 -3.82 -17.59 10.63
C SER A 63 -2.39 -17.74 10.07
N LYS A 64 -1.61 -18.73 10.55
CA LYS A 64 -0.15 -18.90 10.32
C LYS A 64 0.13 -19.67 9.01
N GLU A 65 0.73 -19.07 7.98
CA GLU A 65 2.18 -18.95 7.75
C GLU A 65 2.97 -20.26 7.49
N SER A 66 2.64 -21.02 6.43
CA SER A 66 3.48 -22.19 6.02
C SER A 66 4.02 -22.19 4.58
N ASP A 67 3.41 -21.50 3.62
CA ASP A 67 3.85 -21.62 2.20
C ASP A 67 4.70 -20.46 1.64
N LYS A 68 5.02 -19.44 2.45
CA LYS A 68 5.67 -18.19 2.00
C LYS A 68 7.21 -18.25 1.80
N LYS A 69 7.87 -19.42 1.87
CA LYS A 69 9.34 -19.45 2.14
C LYS A 69 10.32 -19.48 0.95
N ARG A 70 9.97 -19.94 -0.25
CA ARG A 70 11.03 -20.28 -1.26
C ARG A 70 11.33 -19.27 -2.36
N LEU A 71 10.49 -18.27 -2.60
CA LEU A 71 10.74 -17.17 -3.56
C LEU A 71 11.10 -15.83 -2.86
N ASN A 72 11.13 -15.85 -1.53
CA ASN A 72 11.17 -14.69 -0.63
C ASN A 72 12.60 -14.29 -0.23
N GLU A 73 13.59 -15.19 -0.34
CA GLU A 73 14.93 -14.96 0.23
C GLU A 73 15.82 -14.01 -0.58
N GLU A 74 15.78 -14.07 -1.91
CA GLU A 74 16.60 -13.20 -2.77
C GLU A 74 16.13 -11.73 -2.71
N TRP A 75 14.83 -11.49 -2.54
CA TRP A 75 14.26 -10.14 -2.44
C TRP A 75 14.33 -9.56 -1.01
N ARG A 76 14.11 -10.39 0.03
CA ARG A 76 14.27 -9.99 1.45
C ARG A 76 15.70 -9.62 1.83
N ALA A 77 16.70 -10.24 1.19
CA ALA A 77 18.10 -9.96 1.47
C ALA A 77 18.50 -8.55 1.03
N SER A 78 17.89 -8.02 -0.03
CA SER A 78 18.27 -6.72 -0.60
C SER A 78 17.75 -5.51 0.21
N ARG A 79 16.69 -5.66 1.01
CA ARG A 79 16.03 -4.52 1.69
C ARG A 79 15.98 -4.59 3.22
N ARG A 80 16.81 -5.45 3.85
CA ARG A 80 17.16 -5.34 5.28
C ARG A 80 18.06 -4.12 5.52
N SER A 81 17.54 -2.93 5.24
CA SER A 81 17.90 -1.74 6.01
C SER A 81 16.61 -1.27 6.67
N GLY A 82 16.33 -1.85 7.83
CA GLY A 82 15.26 -1.39 8.68
C GLY A 82 15.68 -0.09 9.33
N VAL A 83 14.93 0.97 9.09
CA VAL A 83 14.81 2.07 10.05
C VAL A 83 13.37 2.56 10.01
N TYR A 84 12.70 2.46 11.15
CA TYR A 84 11.48 3.17 11.48
C TYR A 84 11.73 4.66 11.22
N SER A 85 11.18 5.23 10.14
CA SER A 85 11.38 6.62 9.69
C SER A 85 12.52 7.36 10.42
N GLU A 86 13.76 7.21 9.96
CA GLU A 86 14.83 8.10 10.41
C GLU A 86 14.30 9.54 10.28
N ARG A 87 14.34 10.35 11.36
CA ARG A 87 13.86 11.73 11.29
C ARG A 87 14.64 12.44 10.19
N VAL A 88 13.99 12.72 9.06
CA VAL A 88 14.54 13.57 8.01
C VAL A 88 14.75 14.95 8.65
N THR A 89 16.01 15.32 8.86
CA THR A 89 16.34 16.69 9.22
C THR A 89 16.50 17.52 7.95
N PRO A 90 16.28 18.84 8.00
CA PRO A 90 16.55 19.71 6.85
C PRO A 90 17.97 19.54 6.29
N GLU A 91 18.95 19.17 7.11
CA GLU A 91 20.35 19.00 6.67
C GLU A 91 20.63 17.70 5.89
N THR A 92 19.74 16.69 5.96
CA THR A 92 19.93 15.38 5.30
C THR A 92 19.02 15.18 4.08
N PHE A 93 18.18 16.17 3.79
CA PHE A 93 17.22 16.12 2.71
C PHE A 93 17.83 16.53 1.36
N GLN A 94 18.19 15.56 0.52
CA GLN A 94 18.58 15.81 -0.87
C GLN A 94 17.43 15.44 -1.81
N LEU A 95 16.71 16.46 -2.29
CA LEU A 95 15.66 16.25 -3.28
C LEU A 95 16.29 15.88 -4.63
N ARG A 96 16.00 14.67 -5.12
CA ARG A 96 16.39 14.26 -6.48
C ARG A 96 15.41 14.84 -7.49
N TYR A 97 15.94 15.30 -8.62
CA TYR A 97 15.15 15.85 -9.71
C TYR A 97 15.24 14.94 -10.94
N TYR A 98 14.10 14.63 -11.54
CA TYR A 98 14.01 13.86 -12.78
C TYR A 98 13.32 14.71 -13.85
N PRO A 99 14.01 15.06 -14.95
CA PRO A 99 13.44 15.91 -16.00
C PRO A 99 12.22 15.24 -16.65
N LYS A 100 11.17 16.03 -16.89
CA LYS A 100 9.89 15.59 -17.47
C LYS A 100 9.50 16.56 -18.58
N ASN A 101 8.83 16.05 -19.61
CA ASN A 101 8.27 16.89 -20.67
C ASN A 101 6.96 17.56 -20.20
N GLU A 102 6.50 18.57 -20.95
CA GLU A 102 5.28 19.33 -20.62
C GLU A 102 4.04 18.43 -20.50
N GLU A 103 3.91 17.42 -21.36
CA GLU A 103 2.79 16.48 -21.33
C GLU A 103 2.75 15.67 -20.03
N THR A 104 3.89 15.17 -19.59
CA THR A 104 4.04 14.44 -18.31
C THR A 104 3.77 15.37 -17.13
N MET A 105 4.31 16.59 -17.17
CA MET A 105 4.08 17.58 -16.11
C MET A 105 2.59 17.89 -15.96
N LYS A 106 1.89 18.08 -17.09
CA LYS A 106 0.44 18.31 -17.11
C LYS A 106 -0.33 17.09 -16.58
N PHE A 107 -0.02 15.90 -17.09
CA PHE A 107 -0.66 14.65 -16.65
C PHE A 107 -0.56 14.44 -15.14
N LEU A 108 0.64 14.61 -14.57
CA LEU A 108 0.84 14.47 -13.13
C LEU A 108 0.20 15.60 -12.32
N SER A 109 0.20 16.82 -12.86
CA SER A 109 -0.48 17.95 -12.23
C SER A 109 -1.98 17.70 -12.12
N ASP A 110 -2.62 17.20 -13.18
CA ASP A 110 -4.06 16.94 -13.20
C ASP A 110 -4.47 15.91 -12.12
N ILE A 111 -3.64 14.87 -11.91
CA ILE A 111 -3.85 13.86 -10.86
C ILE A 111 -3.71 14.47 -9.46
N LEU A 112 -2.68 15.30 -9.23
CA LEU A 112 -2.40 15.92 -7.93
C LEU A 112 -3.37 17.07 -7.59
N VAL A 113 -4.14 17.58 -8.56
CA VAL A 113 -5.19 18.57 -8.33
C VAL A 113 -6.50 17.91 -7.89
N GLY A 114 -6.78 16.68 -8.34
CA GLY A 114 -8.05 16.00 -8.11
C GLY A 114 -8.23 15.34 -6.74
N ASP A 115 -7.14 14.90 -6.09
CA ASP A 115 -7.25 13.95 -4.97
C ASP A 115 -6.85 14.50 -3.58
N ILE A 116 -7.66 14.07 -2.59
CA ILE A 116 -7.70 14.51 -1.18
C ILE A 116 -6.34 14.48 -0.43
N PRO A 117 -5.37 13.59 -0.68
CA PRO A 117 -4.12 13.63 0.08
C PRO A 117 -3.15 14.77 -0.32
N PHE A 118 -3.39 15.45 -1.45
CA PHE A 118 -2.52 16.51 -1.97
C PHE A 118 -3.14 17.91 -1.96
N GLY A 119 -4.38 18.04 -1.49
CA GLY A 119 -5.10 19.33 -1.44
C GLY A 119 -4.40 20.39 -0.59
N PHE A 120 -3.52 19.99 0.33
CA PHE A 120 -2.79 20.89 1.22
C PHE A 120 -1.47 21.41 0.64
N LEU A 121 -1.01 20.90 -0.52
CA LEU A 121 0.21 21.39 -1.17
C LEU A 121 -0.11 22.61 -2.03
N ASN A 122 0.73 23.66 -1.91
CA ASN A 122 0.64 24.81 -2.80
C ASN A 122 1.15 24.47 -4.23
N PRO A 123 0.89 25.30 -5.25
CA PRO A 123 1.29 25.01 -6.64
C PRO A 123 2.78 24.70 -6.80
N ASP A 124 3.66 25.45 -6.14
CA ASP A 124 5.11 25.26 -6.23
C ASP A 124 5.54 23.93 -5.59
N GLN A 125 4.93 23.55 -4.47
CA GLN A 125 5.15 22.26 -3.81
C GLN A 125 4.68 21.11 -4.69
N LYS A 126 3.56 21.25 -5.40
CA LYS A 126 3.10 20.23 -6.36
C LYS A 126 4.09 20.09 -7.50
N ILE A 127 4.59 21.19 -8.05
CA ILE A 127 5.63 21.17 -9.09
C ILE A 127 6.88 20.44 -8.58
N ARG A 128 7.41 20.83 -7.42
CA ARG A 128 8.58 20.16 -6.82
C ARG A 128 8.36 18.67 -6.56
N LEU A 129 7.14 18.29 -6.18
CA LEU A 129 6.78 16.89 -5.97
C LEU A 129 6.83 16.12 -7.28
N ILE A 130 6.21 16.65 -8.33
CA ILE A 130 6.23 16.07 -9.67
C ILE A 130 7.67 15.96 -10.17
N GLU A 131 8.45 17.02 -10.05
CA GLU A 131 9.85 17.08 -10.43
C GLU A 131 10.68 15.97 -9.74
N SER A 132 10.33 15.62 -8.49
CA SER A 132 10.99 14.56 -7.73
C SER A 132 10.60 13.13 -8.08
N MET A 133 9.56 12.92 -8.89
CA MET A 133 9.09 11.59 -9.22
C MET A 133 10.01 10.87 -10.21
N GLU A 134 10.37 9.63 -9.91
CA GLU A 134 11.14 8.76 -10.81
C GLU A 134 10.20 7.86 -11.63
N LEU A 135 10.47 7.68 -12.93
CA LEU A 135 9.74 6.72 -13.76
C LEU A 135 10.40 5.35 -13.66
N ILE A 136 9.66 4.36 -13.16
CA ILE A 136 10.13 2.98 -13.04
C ILE A 136 9.30 2.06 -13.95
N GLU A 137 9.99 1.23 -14.72
CA GLU A 137 9.35 0.18 -15.51
C GLU A 137 9.08 -1.05 -14.64
N ILE A 138 7.87 -1.60 -14.74
CA ILE A 138 7.42 -2.77 -14.00
C ILE A 138 7.03 -3.85 -15.00
N LYS A 139 7.56 -5.06 -14.80
CA LYS A 139 7.22 -6.22 -15.63
C LYS A 139 5.94 -6.89 -15.16
N CYS A 140 5.22 -7.48 -16.11
CA CYS A 140 4.07 -8.32 -15.80
C CYS A 140 4.46 -9.40 -14.77
N GLY A 141 3.61 -9.59 -13.76
CA GLY A 141 3.86 -10.54 -12.68
C GLY A 141 4.61 -9.96 -11.48
N THR A 142 5.25 -8.79 -11.61
CA THR A 142 5.97 -8.15 -10.51
C THR A 142 5.01 -7.67 -9.42
N PHE A 143 5.31 -8.02 -8.18
CA PHE A 143 4.66 -7.42 -7.00
C PHE A 143 5.35 -6.09 -6.67
N VAL A 144 4.60 -5.00 -6.77
CA VAL A 144 5.11 -3.65 -6.51
C VAL A 144 5.15 -3.36 -5.01
N MET A 145 4.15 -3.86 -4.28
CA MET A 145 4.12 -3.83 -2.81
C MET A 145 3.33 -5.02 -2.29
N HIS A 146 3.66 -5.50 -1.09
CA HIS A 146 2.86 -6.48 -0.37
C HIS A 146 2.17 -5.84 0.82
N GLU A 147 1.01 -6.38 1.16
CA GLU A 147 0.32 -6.10 2.41
C GLU A 147 1.22 -6.41 3.61
N GLU A 148 1.09 -5.63 4.67
CA GLU A 148 1.89 -5.63 5.90
C GLU A 148 3.37 -5.23 5.75
N ASP A 149 3.87 -5.01 4.53
CA ASP A 149 5.20 -4.46 4.35
C ASP A 149 5.26 -3.01 4.87
N VAL A 150 6.43 -2.63 5.40
CA VAL A 150 6.70 -1.21 5.66
C VAL A 150 6.94 -0.52 4.33
N GLY A 151 6.15 0.51 4.04
CA GLY A 151 6.19 1.23 2.79
C GLY A 151 6.51 2.70 2.96
N SER A 152 7.58 3.18 2.33
CA SER A 152 7.99 4.59 2.33
C SER A 152 7.83 5.27 0.97
N GLN A 153 7.08 4.67 0.06
CA GLN A 153 6.92 5.12 -1.33
C GLN A 153 5.44 5.13 -1.71
N MET A 154 5.06 5.99 -2.65
CA MET A 154 3.78 5.86 -3.34
C MET A 154 3.98 5.95 -4.84
N TYR A 155 2.96 5.51 -5.58
CA TYR A 155 3.06 5.25 -7.00
C TYR A 155 1.89 5.89 -7.76
N ILE A 156 2.16 6.42 -8.95
CA ILE A 156 1.15 6.84 -9.93
C ILE A 156 1.34 6.03 -11.20
N VAL A 157 0.28 5.43 -11.72
CA VAL A 157 0.34 4.59 -12.92
C VAL A 157 0.44 5.47 -14.17
N GLU A 158 1.55 5.35 -14.89
CA GLU A 158 1.75 5.97 -16.22
C GLU A 158 1.18 5.07 -17.32
N SER A 159 1.41 3.75 -17.22
CA SER A 159 0.90 2.77 -18.19
C SER A 159 0.85 1.36 -17.59
N GLY A 160 0.11 0.48 -18.27
CA GLY A 160 -0.12 -0.90 -17.84
C GLY A 160 -1.32 -1.06 -16.91
N GLU A 161 -1.58 -2.30 -16.52
CA GLU A 161 -2.61 -2.68 -15.57
C GLU A 161 -2.00 -3.31 -14.32
N PHE A 162 -2.56 -2.95 -13.17
CA PHE A 162 -2.17 -3.50 -11.88
C PHE A 162 -3.40 -4.01 -11.13
N GLU A 163 -3.21 -5.05 -10.34
CA GLU A 163 -4.23 -5.65 -9.50
C GLU A 163 -3.93 -5.35 -8.03
N VAL A 164 -4.96 -4.93 -7.30
CA VAL A 164 -4.90 -4.72 -5.85
C VAL A 164 -5.60 -5.87 -5.15
N THR A 165 -4.91 -6.51 -4.22
CA THR A 165 -5.47 -7.57 -3.38
C THR A 165 -5.24 -7.30 -1.90
N ARG A 166 -6.14 -7.79 -1.04
CA ARG A 166 -5.99 -7.73 0.43
C ARG A 166 -6.47 -9.02 1.05
N GLY A 167 -5.67 -9.64 1.91
CA GLY A 167 -5.93 -10.98 2.44
C GLY A 167 -6.11 -12.02 1.31
N GLY A 168 -5.41 -11.83 0.19
CA GLY A 168 -5.57 -12.66 -1.02
C GLY A 168 -6.84 -12.41 -1.84
N CYS A 169 -7.74 -11.53 -1.40
CA CYS A 169 -8.97 -11.20 -2.10
C CYS A 169 -8.75 -10.04 -3.08
N PHE A 170 -9.25 -10.17 -4.31
CA PHE A 170 -9.25 -9.10 -5.30
C PHE A 170 -10.10 -7.91 -4.83
N LEU A 171 -9.53 -6.70 -4.88
CA LEU A 171 -10.22 -5.46 -4.57
C LEU A 171 -10.59 -4.69 -5.83
N ARG A 172 -9.59 -4.36 -6.66
CA ARG A 172 -9.77 -3.56 -7.87
C ARG A 172 -8.57 -3.67 -8.80
N LYS A 173 -8.76 -3.24 -10.05
CA LYS A 173 -7.68 -2.96 -11.00
C LYS A 173 -7.32 -1.48 -10.98
N LEU A 174 -6.05 -1.19 -11.24
CA LEU A 174 -5.51 0.15 -11.44
C LEU A 174 -4.99 0.27 -12.86
N SER A 175 -5.25 1.42 -13.47
CA SER A 175 -4.81 1.78 -14.82
C SER A 175 -4.23 3.20 -14.81
N ARG A 176 -3.80 3.70 -15.97
CA ARG A 176 -3.21 5.04 -16.12
C ARG A 176 -4.00 6.10 -15.36
N GLY A 177 -3.29 6.89 -14.54
CA GLY A 177 -3.85 7.93 -13.68
C GLY A 177 -4.24 7.48 -12.28
N SER A 178 -4.33 6.16 -12.04
CA SER A 178 -4.52 5.63 -10.69
C SER A 178 -3.26 5.81 -9.85
N PHE A 179 -3.42 6.01 -8.54
CA PHE A 179 -2.32 5.99 -7.59
C PHE A 179 -2.57 4.97 -6.47
N PHE A 180 -1.48 4.56 -5.82
CA PHE A 180 -1.53 3.62 -4.70
C PHE A 180 -0.32 3.77 -3.77
N GLY A 181 -0.49 3.28 -2.53
CA GLY A 181 0.55 3.33 -1.51
C GLY A 181 0.60 4.64 -0.72
N GLU A 182 -0.37 5.53 -0.95
CA GLU A 182 -0.56 6.81 -0.27
C GLU A 182 -0.87 6.63 1.22
N ILE A 183 -1.60 5.57 1.59
CA ILE A 183 -2.05 5.34 2.97
C ILE A 183 -0.84 5.16 3.90
N ALA A 184 0.14 4.34 3.47
CA ALA A 184 1.36 4.10 4.25
C ALA A 184 2.17 5.39 4.42
N LEU A 185 2.15 6.26 3.41
CA LEU A 185 2.86 7.53 3.41
C LEU A 185 2.20 8.56 4.35
N LEU A 186 0.87 8.61 4.38
CA LEU A 186 0.09 9.60 5.15
C LEU A 186 -0.06 9.23 6.62
N HIS A 187 -0.29 7.94 6.90
CA HIS A 187 -0.61 7.46 8.25
C HIS A 187 0.57 6.77 8.95
N ASN A 188 1.69 6.59 8.25
CA ASN A 188 2.86 5.87 8.76
C ASN A 188 2.49 4.47 9.29
N ILE A 189 1.62 3.79 8.56
CA ILE A 189 1.17 2.42 8.83
C ILE A 189 1.72 1.45 7.77
N PRO A 190 1.77 0.14 8.06
CA PRO A 190 2.10 -0.87 7.05
C PRO A 190 1.20 -0.78 5.81
N ARG A 191 1.67 -1.32 4.69
CA ARG A 191 0.88 -1.44 3.46
C ARG A 191 -0.42 -2.20 3.75
N THR A 192 -1.55 -1.61 3.39
CA THR A 192 -2.87 -2.20 3.66
C THR A 192 -3.36 -3.16 2.57
N ALA A 193 -2.57 -3.32 1.50
CA ALA A 193 -2.91 -4.15 0.35
C ALA A 193 -1.64 -4.53 -0.43
N THR A 194 -1.71 -5.65 -1.14
CA THR A 194 -0.74 -6.09 -2.13
C THR A 194 -1.10 -5.50 -3.50
N VAL A 195 -0.10 -5.07 -4.26
CA VAL A 195 -0.28 -4.64 -5.66
C VAL A 195 0.65 -5.40 -6.57
N LYS A 196 0.08 -5.98 -7.64
CA LYS A 196 0.80 -6.78 -8.63
C LYS A 196 0.54 -6.25 -10.03
N ALA A 197 1.59 -6.14 -10.85
CA ALA A 197 1.44 -5.85 -12.26
C ALA A 197 0.83 -7.06 -12.99
N ILE A 198 -0.24 -6.83 -13.74
CA ILE A 198 -0.89 -7.85 -14.59
C ILE A 198 -0.60 -7.65 -16.08
N SER A 199 0.08 -6.56 -16.43
CA SER A 199 0.75 -6.34 -17.72
C SER A 199 2.09 -5.65 -17.48
N ASP A 200 2.95 -5.59 -18.50
CA ASP A 200 4.07 -4.64 -18.48
C ASP A 200 3.50 -3.21 -18.34
N GLY A 201 4.16 -2.40 -17.52
CA GLY A 201 3.68 -1.07 -17.14
C GLY A 201 4.78 -0.15 -16.66
N LYS A 202 4.40 1.10 -16.41
CA LYS A 202 5.30 2.13 -15.89
C LYS A 202 4.61 2.87 -14.75
N VAL A 203 5.37 3.19 -13.71
CA VAL A 203 4.87 3.93 -12.54
C VAL A 203 5.82 5.09 -12.21
N TRP A 204 5.23 6.21 -11.83
CA TRP A 204 5.95 7.31 -11.19
C TRP A 204 6.03 7.04 -9.70
N VAL A 205 7.23 7.13 -9.14
CA VAL A 205 7.50 6.84 -7.72
C VAL A 205 7.87 8.11 -7.00
N VAL A 206 7.27 8.34 -5.84
CA VAL A 206 7.72 9.38 -4.91
C VAL A 206 7.97 8.79 -3.54
N GLU A 207 9.08 9.20 -2.93
CA GLU A 207 9.47 8.79 -1.59
C GLU A 207 8.80 9.68 -0.51
N GLN A 208 8.52 9.08 0.64
CA GLN A 208 7.99 9.75 1.83
C GLN A 208 8.93 10.86 2.30
N THR A 209 10.24 10.69 2.15
CA THR A 209 11.26 11.70 2.43
C THR A 209 11.04 12.93 1.54
N SER A 210 10.96 12.75 0.22
CA SER A 210 10.67 13.81 -0.76
C SER A 210 9.37 14.53 -0.44
N PHE A 211 8.29 13.77 -0.20
CA PHE A 211 6.99 14.34 0.15
C PHE A 211 7.04 15.15 1.45
N SER A 212 7.65 14.61 2.50
CA SER A 212 7.74 15.26 3.81
C SER A 212 8.63 16.50 3.77
N GLY A 213 9.77 16.43 3.08
CA GLY A 213 10.69 17.55 2.91
C GLY A 213 10.08 18.70 2.11
N ILE A 214 9.36 18.40 1.01
CA ILE A 214 8.64 19.43 0.23
C ILE A 214 7.51 20.06 1.06
N ARG A 215 6.84 19.27 1.91
CA ARG A 215 5.81 19.78 2.83
C ARG A 215 6.39 20.74 3.88
N MET A 216 7.54 20.40 4.45
CA MET A 216 8.20 21.18 5.50
C MET A 216 8.93 22.41 4.95
N ASN A 217 9.60 22.28 3.80
CA ASN A 217 10.35 23.35 3.15
C ASN A 217 9.48 23.97 2.03
N GLY A 218 8.76 25.02 2.40
CA GLY A 218 8.05 25.88 1.44
C GLY A 218 9.01 26.64 0.50
N GLN A 219 10.31 26.71 0.81
CA GLN A 219 11.31 27.45 0.06
C GLN A 219 11.99 26.59 -1.01
N ASP A 220 12.13 27.19 -2.19
CA ASP A 220 12.75 26.59 -3.37
C ASP A 220 14.27 26.49 -3.17
N PRO A 221 14.89 25.29 -3.20
CA PRO A 221 16.35 25.18 -3.14
C PRO A 221 17.03 25.78 -4.38
N LYS A 222 16.30 26.17 -5.44
CA LYS A 222 16.84 26.83 -6.64
C LYS A 222 17.25 28.30 -6.44
N GLN A 223 17.28 28.84 -5.21
CA GLN A 223 17.71 30.22 -4.91
C GLN A 223 19.05 30.36 -4.16
N GLU A 224 19.89 29.32 -4.13
CA GLU A 224 21.29 29.44 -3.70
C GLU A 224 22.25 29.05 -4.84
N ASP A 225 22.24 29.85 -5.90
CA ASP A 225 23.41 30.18 -6.72
C ASP A 225 22.94 31.25 -7.72
N HIS A 226 23.72 32.31 -7.92
CA HIS A 226 23.44 33.54 -8.71
C HIS A 226 23.10 34.83 -7.93
N SER A 227 23.68 35.05 -6.75
CA SER A 227 23.90 36.43 -6.28
C SER A 227 25.11 36.57 -5.37
N GLY A 228 26.20 37.14 -5.91
CA GLY A 228 27.35 37.67 -5.16
C GLY A 228 28.71 37.25 -5.75
N GLY A 229 29.46 38.05 -6.49
CA GLY A 229 29.43 39.50 -6.56
C GLY A 229 29.90 40.06 -7.91
N SER A 230 29.13 41.03 -8.36
CA SER A 230 29.67 42.22 -9.00
C SER A 230 29.89 43.27 -7.90
N GLU A 231 30.87 44.15 -8.13
CA GLU A 231 31.26 45.34 -7.34
C GLU A 231 32.38 45.09 -6.30
N ARG A 232 33.50 45.81 -6.30
CA ARG A 232 33.86 47.08 -6.94
C ARG A 232 35.39 47.30 -6.83
N GLU A 233 35.89 48.08 -7.81
CA GLU A 233 37.04 49.01 -7.79
C GLU A 233 38.48 48.47 -7.72
#